data_AF-A0A5N3UMY9-F1
#
_entry.id   AF-A0A5N3UMY9-F1
#
_cell.length_a   1.000
_cell.length_b   1.000
_cell.length_c   1.000
_cell.angle_alpha   90.00
_cell.angle_beta   90.00
_cell.angle_gamma   90.00
#
_symmetry.space_group_name_H-M   'P 1'
#
loop_
_entity.id
_entity.type
_entity.pdbx_description
1 polymer ?
#
loop_
_entity_poly.entity_id
_entity_poly.type
_entity_poly.pdbx_seq_one_letter_code
_entity_poly.pdbx_strand_id
1 'polypeptide(L)'
;MAAPALSCCLSLLVLLLPLAIPQASTSVNASPTHRIFMAFASNITCFYNSRANVSCIWSHDEGLQATTCCLHSRQPKREEFFPTKQWKHTCKLQPVKPGSWACNLVLGPSPEWMKLTVMCSEGGKWRKMMTQDIKPFDYIRLVPPHSLQVVHVETHRCNITWTVSQVSHYIQTDVQFEARLRYADHSWEDAPLLTLRQNQQWISLDNLAP
;
A
#
# COMPACT_ATOMS: atom_id res chain seq x y z
N MET A 1 32.06 -1.79 -58.67
CA MET A 1 31.57 -0.63 -57.91
C MET A 1 30.52 -1.13 -56.94
N ALA A 2 30.78 -1.02 -55.64
CA ALA A 2 29.97 -1.59 -54.57
C ALA A 2 28.78 -0.68 -54.25
N ALA A 3 27.58 -1.27 -54.14
CA ALA A 3 26.41 -0.62 -53.57
C ALA A 3 26.29 -1.08 -52.10
N PRO A 4 26.16 -0.16 -51.12
CA PRO A 4 25.96 -0.54 -49.74
C PRO A 4 24.48 -0.82 -49.47
N ALA A 5 24.22 -1.90 -48.73
CA ALA A 5 22.94 -2.20 -48.10
C ALA A 5 22.74 -1.27 -46.90
N LEU A 6 21.64 -0.52 -46.88
CA LEU A 6 21.22 0.27 -45.72
C LEU A 6 20.37 -0.62 -44.81
N SER A 7 21.06 -1.16 -43.81
CA SER A 7 20.53 -1.92 -42.69
C SER A 7 20.16 -0.99 -41.53
N CYS A 8 18.99 -1.27 -40.94
CA CYS A 8 18.68 -1.25 -39.51
C CYS A 8 19.07 0.01 -38.70
N CYS A 9 18.08 0.86 -38.41
CA CYS A 9 17.75 1.40 -37.07
C CYS A 9 16.90 2.67 -37.21
N LEU A 10 15.58 2.51 -37.34
CA LEU A 10 14.64 3.58 -36.99
C LEU A 10 14.57 3.62 -35.45
N SER A 11 15.27 4.58 -34.86
CA SER A 11 15.13 4.92 -33.44
C SER A 11 13.70 5.40 -33.19
N LEU A 12 12.85 4.49 -32.69
CA LEU A 12 11.54 4.83 -32.17
C LEU A 12 11.73 5.55 -30.82
N LEU A 13 11.71 6.88 -30.85
CA LEU A 13 11.73 7.70 -29.66
C LEU A 13 10.34 7.64 -29.01
N VAL A 14 10.13 6.70 -28.08
CA VAL A 14 8.90 6.66 -27.27
C VAL A 14 9.03 7.70 -26.16
N LEU A 15 8.46 8.89 -26.38
CA LEU A 15 8.16 9.83 -25.31
C LEU A 15 7.03 9.26 -24.45
N LEU A 16 7.36 8.78 -23.25
CA LEU A 16 6.38 8.44 -22.21
C LEU A 16 5.90 9.75 -21.54
N LEU A 17 4.81 10.33 -22.05
CA LEU A 17 3.99 11.27 -21.27
C LEU A 17 2.99 10.47 -20.42
N PRO A 18 2.94 10.63 -19.08
CA PRO A 18 1.83 10.12 -18.30
C PRO A 18 0.63 11.05 -18.46
N LEU A 19 -0.32 10.66 -19.32
CA LEU A 19 -1.69 11.17 -19.28
C LEU A 19 -2.38 10.60 -18.03
N ALA A 20 -2.31 11.33 -16.92
CA ALA A 20 -3.12 11.04 -15.74
C ALA A 20 -4.53 11.60 -15.97
N ILE A 21 -5.45 10.75 -16.41
CA ILE A 21 -6.89 10.98 -16.28
C ILE A 21 -7.30 10.46 -14.90
N PRO A 22 -7.92 11.26 -14.01
CA PRO A 22 -8.44 10.75 -12.75
C PRO A 22 -9.77 10.03 -13.02
N GLN A 23 -9.74 8.70 -13.05
CA GLN A 23 -10.95 7.89 -13.11
C GLN A 23 -11.58 7.86 -11.71
N ALA A 24 -12.77 8.44 -11.59
CA ALA A 24 -13.60 8.42 -10.40
C ALA A 24 -14.05 6.98 -10.13
N SER A 25 -13.60 6.41 -9.02
CA SER A 25 -14.10 5.12 -8.54
C SER A 25 -15.46 5.33 -7.87
N THR A 26 -16.52 4.88 -8.54
CA THR A 26 -17.87 4.74 -7.98
C THR A 26 -17.86 3.74 -6.83
N SER A 27 -18.28 4.18 -5.65
CA SER A 27 -18.49 3.34 -4.47
C SER A 27 -19.63 2.36 -4.72
N VAL A 28 -19.33 1.06 -4.74
CA VAL A 28 -20.34 0.00 -4.70
C VAL A 28 -20.84 -0.13 -3.26
N ASN A 29 -22.15 0.05 -3.09
CA ASN A 29 -22.87 -0.13 -1.83
C ASN A 29 -22.69 -1.56 -1.29
N ALA A 30 -21.99 -1.71 -0.16
CA ALA A 30 -21.98 -2.93 0.63
C ALA A 30 -22.87 -2.77 1.87
N SER A 31 -23.72 -3.78 2.07
CA SER A 31 -24.72 -3.97 3.12
C SER A 31 -24.15 -3.89 4.56
N PRO A 32 -24.96 -3.57 5.59
CA PRO A 32 -24.49 -2.91 6.80
C PRO A 32 -24.36 -3.87 8.00
N THR A 33 -23.23 -4.56 8.18
CA THR A 33 -22.94 -5.25 9.45
C THR A 33 -21.46 -5.55 9.72
N HIS A 34 -20.52 -4.80 9.15
CA HIS A 34 -19.16 -4.76 9.67
C HIS A 34 -18.68 -3.33 9.65
N ARG A 35 -18.78 -2.70 10.83
CA ARG A 35 -18.15 -1.45 11.26
C ARG A 35 -16.93 -1.05 10.41
N ILE A 36 -17.17 -0.43 9.26
CA ILE A 36 -16.24 0.53 8.66
C ILE A 36 -16.35 1.73 9.58
N PHE A 37 -15.69 1.65 10.73
CA PHE A 37 -15.55 2.78 11.62
C PHE A 37 -14.73 3.81 10.85
N MET A 38 -15.47 4.74 10.26
CA MET A 38 -15.00 5.99 9.76
C MET A 38 -14.03 6.62 10.79
N ALA A 39 -12.72 6.47 10.57
CA ALA A 39 -11.73 7.35 11.18
C ALA A 39 -11.74 8.70 10.42
N PHE A 40 -12.92 9.34 10.30
CA PHE A 40 -13.12 10.63 9.62
C PHE A 40 -13.02 11.81 10.59
N ALA A 41 -12.04 11.77 11.50
CA ALA A 41 -11.68 12.94 12.31
C ALA A 41 -10.18 13.28 12.25
N SER A 42 -9.38 12.48 11.55
CA SER A 42 -7.95 12.69 11.40
C SER A 42 -7.60 12.75 9.93
N ASN A 43 -6.99 13.85 9.47
CA ASN A 43 -6.52 13.96 8.09
C ASN A 43 -5.29 13.06 7.81
N ILE A 44 -4.91 12.15 8.71
CA ILE A 44 -3.83 11.19 8.49
C ILE A 44 -4.40 9.77 8.49
N THR A 45 -3.91 8.95 7.57
CA THR A 45 -4.24 7.54 7.45
C THR A 45 -2.94 6.74 7.39
N CYS A 46 -2.81 5.75 8.27
CA CYS A 46 -1.61 4.93 8.38
C CYS A 46 -1.94 3.45 8.27
N PHE A 47 -1.04 2.69 7.66
CA PHE A 47 -1.19 1.25 7.53
C PHE A 47 0.10 0.52 7.88
N TYR A 48 -0.02 -0.56 8.64
CA TYR A 48 1.07 -1.42 9.03
C TYR A 48 1.21 -2.61 8.08
N ASN A 49 2.43 -2.91 7.64
CA ASN A 49 2.69 -4.04 6.74
C ASN A 49 2.75 -5.39 7.45
N SER A 50 2.31 -5.47 8.71
CA SER A 50 2.42 -6.61 9.64
C SER A 50 3.80 -6.90 10.22
N ARG A 51 4.91 -6.38 9.67
CA ARG A 51 6.28 -6.69 10.14
C ARG A 51 7.03 -5.56 10.81
N ALA A 52 7.19 -4.45 10.12
CA ALA A 52 8.09 -3.37 10.54
C ALA A 52 7.70 -2.01 9.97
N ASN A 53 6.99 -1.95 8.85
CA ASN A 53 6.76 -0.67 8.17
C ASN A 53 5.35 -0.16 8.44
N VAL A 54 5.26 1.11 8.83
CA VAL A 54 4.00 1.86 8.86
C VAL A 54 4.06 2.93 7.79
N SER A 55 3.19 2.81 6.78
CA SER A 55 3.06 3.77 5.69
C SER A 55 1.91 4.72 6.00
N CYS A 56 2.19 6.01 6.11
CA CYS A 56 1.22 7.05 6.45
C CYS A 56 1.04 8.03 5.30
N ILE A 57 -0.20 8.49 5.11
CA ILE A 57 -0.57 9.58 4.21
C ILE A 57 -1.29 10.63 5.06
N TRP A 58 -0.79 11.85 5.04
CA TRP A 58 -1.39 13.00 5.70
C TRP A 58 -1.88 13.98 4.65
N SER A 59 -3.14 14.38 4.78
CA SER A 59 -3.78 15.39 3.97
C SER A 59 -3.96 16.68 4.76
N HIS A 60 -3.84 17.82 4.12
CA HIS A 60 -4.09 19.12 4.72
C HIS A 60 -4.55 20.07 3.61
N ASP A 61 -5.40 21.03 3.97
CA ASP A 61 -5.91 22.04 3.06
C ASP A 61 -4.78 22.73 2.28
N GLU A 62 -5.05 23.00 1.01
CA GLU A 62 -4.15 23.68 0.10
C GLU A 62 -3.86 25.08 0.65
N GLY A 63 -2.60 25.34 1.03
CA GLY A 63 -2.22 26.59 1.69
C GLY A 63 -1.16 26.45 2.78
N LEU A 64 -0.69 25.23 3.06
CA LEU A 64 0.39 25.00 4.01
C LEU A 64 1.70 25.64 3.51
N GLN A 65 2.07 26.79 4.09
CA GLN A 65 3.33 27.51 3.83
C GLN A 65 4.55 26.88 4.53
N ALA A 66 4.42 25.64 5.03
CA ALA A 66 5.49 24.98 5.75
C ALA A 66 6.62 24.53 4.82
N THR A 67 7.86 24.79 5.23
CA THR A 67 9.06 24.44 4.45
C THR A 67 9.47 22.98 4.64
N THR A 68 9.14 22.38 5.78
CA THR A 68 9.42 20.96 6.06
C THR A 68 8.44 20.43 7.09
N CYS A 69 7.85 19.26 6.81
CA CYS A 69 7.04 18.51 7.76
C CYS A 69 7.66 17.15 8.05
N CYS A 70 7.50 16.67 9.28
CA CYS A 70 7.98 15.39 9.78
C CYS A 70 6.87 14.67 10.52
N LEU A 71 6.82 13.36 10.36
CA LEU A 71 5.99 12.47 11.15
C LEU A 71 6.86 11.84 12.24
N HIS A 72 6.49 12.09 13.49
CA HIS A 72 7.12 11.50 14.66
C HIS A 72 6.25 10.39 15.20
N SER A 73 6.85 9.24 15.49
CA SER A 73 6.22 8.20 16.28
C SER A 73 6.88 8.09 17.64
N ARG A 74 6.05 7.85 18.64
CA ARG A 74 6.49 7.58 20.01
C ARG A 74 5.70 6.43 20.57
N GLN A 75 6.42 5.44 21.09
CA GLN A 75 5.83 4.48 22.02
C GLN A 75 5.72 5.13 23.42
N PRO A 76 4.51 5.19 23.98
CA PRO A 76 4.26 5.61 25.36
C PRO A 76 4.98 4.70 26.35
N LYS A 77 5.32 5.24 27.53
CA LYS A 77 5.96 4.44 28.58
C LYS A 77 4.95 3.39 29.07
N ARG A 78 5.34 2.12 29.05
CA ARG A 78 4.65 1.09 29.84
C ARG A 78 5.15 1.21 31.28
N GLU A 79 4.22 1.25 32.23
CA GLU A 79 4.54 1.07 33.66
C GLU A 79 4.82 -0.42 33.89
N GLU A 80 5.99 -0.90 33.47
CA GLU A 80 6.42 -2.27 33.75
C GLU A 80 7.77 -2.28 34.46
N PHE A 81 7.95 -3.30 35.28
CA PHE A 81 9.05 -3.55 36.23
C PHE A 81 10.46 -3.56 35.59
N PHE A 82 10.54 -3.50 34.25
CA PHE A 82 11.75 -3.40 33.46
C PHE A 82 11.64 -2.23 32.47
N PRO A 83 12.63 -1.30 32.42
CA PRO A 83 12.58 -0.17 31.51
C PRO A 83 12.66 -0.63 30.06
N THR A 84 11.53 -0.59 29.35
CA THR A 84 11.50 -0.77 27.90
C THR A 84 12.03 0.49 27.21
N LYS A 85 12.98 0.29 26.28
CA LYS A 85 13.59 1.36 25.49
C LYS A 85 12.50 2.12 24.72
N GLN A 86 12.40 3.44 24.92
CA GLN A 86 11.46 4.25 24.14
C GLN A 86 11.92 4.33 22.69
N TRP A 87 11.12 3.75 21.80
CA TRP A 87 11.35 3.87 20.37
C TRP A 87 10.74 5.18 19.87
N LYS A 88 11.62 6.05 19.38
CA LYS A 88 11.26 7.30 18.70
C LYS A 88 11.71 7.17 17.25
N HIS A 89 10.76 7.00 16.34
CA HIS A 89 11.04 7.03 14.91
C HIS A 89 10.54 8.34 14.34
N THR A 90 11.25 8.85 13.35
CA THR A 90 10.87 10.07 12.65
C THR A 90 11.10 9.84 11.18
N CYS A 91 10.20 10.34 10.35
CA CYS A 91 10.38 10.34 8.91
C CYS A 91 9.91 11.68 8.33
N LYS A 92 10.57 12.14 7.26
CA LYS A 92 10.24 13.40 6.58
C LYS A 92 9.06 13.18 5.65
N LEU A 93 8.01 13.99 5.79
CA LEU A 93 6.82 13.94 4.93
C LEU A 93 7.18 14.47 3.54
N GLN A 94 6.89 13.66 2.53
CA GLN A 94 7.15 13.99 1.12
C GLN A 94 5.83 14.25 0.41
N PRO A 95 5.72 15.32 -0.41
CA PRO A 95 4.50 15.60 -1.15
C PRO A 95 4.24 14.49 -2.19
N VAL A 96 2.99 14.04 -2.30
CA VAL A 96 2.56 13.02 -3.29
C VAL A 96 1.54 13.61 -4.27
N LYS A 97 0.62 14.43 -3.77
CA LYS A 97 -0.40 15.14 -4.54
C LYS A 97 -0.63 16.52 -3.90
N PRO A 98 -1.27 17.48 -4.60
CA PRO A 98 -1.71 18.73 -3.97
C PRO A 98 -2.46 18.43 -2.66
N GLY A 99 -2.06 19.10 -1.58
CA GLY A 99 -2.64 18.88 -0.25
C GLY A 99 -2.37 17.53 0.40
N SER A 100 -1.44 16.70 -0.11
CA SER A 100 -1.16 15.35 0.43
C SER A 100 0.32 15.02 0.50
N TRP A 101 0.74 14.50 1.66
CA TRP A 101 2.10 14.06 1.95
C TRP A 101 2.13 12.63 2.46
N ALA A 102 3.16 11.86 2.11
CA ALA A 102 3.35 10.51 2.58
C ALA A 102 4.70 10.30 3.27
N CYS A 103 4.75 9.26 4.11
CA CYS A 103 5.94 8.91 4.87
C CYS A 103 5.91 7.45 5.31
N ASN A 104 7.07 6.79 5.29
CA ASN A 104 7.22 5.42 5.75
C ASN A 104 8.07 5.40 7.03
N LEU A 105 7.47 4.94 8.13
CA LEU A 105 8.17 4.69 9.38
C LEU A 105 8.62 3.23 9.40
N VAL A 106 9.93 3.01 9.50
CA VAL A 106 10.50 1.69 9.80
C VAL A 106 10.53 1.55 11.31
N LEU A 107 9.56 0.83 11.84
CA LEU A 107 9.46 0.44 13.25
C LEU A 107 10.34 -0.79 13.53
N GLY A 108 10.77 -0.90 14.77
CA GLY A 108 11.32 -2.14 15.32
C GLY A 108 10.22 -3.17 15.64
N PRO A 109 10.39 -4.04 16.65
CA PRO A 109 9.38 -5.02 17.02
C PRO A 109 8.03 -4.35 17.32
N SER A 110 6.95 -5.00 16.85
CA SER A 110 5.62 -4.42 16.71
C SER A 110 5.10 -3.85 18.04
N PRO A 111 4.84 -2.53 18.13
CA PRO A 111 4.09 -1.99 19.26
C PRO A 111 2.64 -2.47 19.25
N GLU A 112 2.07 -2.69 20.43
CA GLU A 112 0.62 -2.86 20.62
C GLU A 112 -0.13 -1.57 20.24
N TRP A 113 0.47 -0.42 20.56
CA TRP A 113 -0.06 0.90 20.24
C TRP A 113 1.07 1.93 20.13
N MET A 114 0.84 3.00 19.37
CA MET A 114 1.82 4.06 19.18
C MET A 114 1.15 5.42 18.96
N LYS A 115 1.84 6.47 19.39
CA LYS A 115 1.40 7.86 19.21
C LYS A 115 2.12 8.47 18.03
N LEU A 116 1.36 8.91 17.04
CA LEU A 116 1.83 9.64 15.87
C LEU A 116 1.62 11.14 16.06
N THR A 117 2.57 11.93 15.59
CA THR A 117 2.53 13.39 15.68
C THR A 117 3.13 13.99 14.42
N VAL A 118 2.36 14.81 13.70
CA VAL A 118 2.88 15.58 12.57
C VAL A 118 3.37 16.92 13.08
N MET A 119 4.61 17.25 12.75
CA MET A 119 5.24 18.52 13.06
C MET A 119 5.70 19.20 11.77
N CYS A 120 5.42 20.49 11.63
CA CYS A 120 5.84 21.28 10.48
C CYS A 120 6.65 22.49 10.94
N SER A 121 7.68 22.86 10.16
CA SER A 121 8.48 24.05 10.39
C SER A 121 7.91 25.23 9.61
N GLU A 122 7.56 26.29 10.34
CA GLU A 122 7.06 27.55 9.79
C GLU A 122 7.90 28.69 10.39
N GLY A 123 8.60 29.45 9.55
CA GLY A 123 9.49 30.53 10.01
C GLY A 123 10.60 30.05 10.97
N GLY A 124 11.07 28.81 10.84
CA GLY A 124 12.09 28.20 11.72
C GLY A 124 11.56 27.66 13.05
N LYS A 125 10.26 27.82 13.35
CA LYS A 125 9.62 27.25 14.55
C LYS A 125 8.85 25.99 14.19
N TRP A 126 9.02 24.94 14.99
CA TRP A 126 8.28 23.70 14.81
C TRP A 126 6.89 23.80 15.46
N ARG A 127 5.84 23.61 14.66
CA ARG A 127 4.44 23.58 15.07
C ARG A 127 3.92 22.15 14.99
N LYS A 128 3.20 21.74 16.02
CA LYS A 128 2.45 20.49 16.01
C LYS A 128 1.16 20.71 15.22
N MET A 129 0.97 19.93 14.17
CA MET A 129 -0.21 20.01 13.31
C MET A 129 -1.32 19.10 13.81
N MET A 130 -0.98 17.87 14.16
CA MET A 130 -1.95 16.89 14.67
C MET A 130 -1.26 15.83 15.51
N THR A 131 -2.07 15.08 16.26
CA THR A 131 -1.62 13.93 17.02
C THR A 131 -2.70 12.85 17.02
N GLN A 132 -2.30 11.60 16.80
CA GLN A 132 -3.21 10.47 16.76
C GLN A 132 -2.57 9.24 17.40
N ASP A 133 -3.34 8.52 18.20
CA ASP A 133 -2.95 7.21 18.71
C ASP A 133 -3.45 6.13 17.74
N ILE A 134 -2.57 5.20 17.34
CA ILE A 134 -2.90 4.11 16.41
C ILE A 134 -2.54 2.76 17.02
N LYS A 135 -3.33 1.75 16.67
CA LYS A 135 -3.04 0.33 16.91
C LYS A 135 -2.65 -0.31 15.58
N PRO A 136 -1.37 -0.68 15.36
CA PRO A 136 -0.89 -1.15 14.06
C PRO A 136 -1.68 -2.34 13.49
N PHE A 137 -2.10 -3.28 14.34
CA PHE A 137 -2.85 -4.46 13.91
C PHE A 137 -4.32 -4.19 13.55
N ASP A 138 -4.89 -3.05 13.96
CA ASP A 138 -6.25 -2.66 13.54
C ASP A 138 -6.26 -2.14 12.09
N TYR A 139 -5.10 -1.75 11.56
CA TYR A 139 -4.95 -1.12 10.24
C TYR A 139 -3.82 -1.79 9.44
N ILE A 140 -4.00 -3.05 9.10
CA ILE A 140 -3.02 -3.82 8.32
C ILE A 140 -3.23 -3.59 6.82
N ARG A 141 -2.12 -3.37 6.10
CA ARG A 141 -2.08 -3.43 4.64
C ARG A 141 -0.81 -4.16 4.23
N LEU A 142 -0.97 -5.40 3.79
CA LEU A 142 0.14 -6.23 3.35
C LEU A 142 0.77 -5.69 2.07
N VAL A 143 2.03 -6.08 1.85
CA VAL A 143 2.68 -5.86 0.56
C VAL A 143 1.94 -6.71 -0.49
N PRO A 144 1.66 -6.17 -1.69
CA PRO A 144 1.03 -6.96 -2.75
C PRO A 144 1.79 -8.26 -3.04
N PRO A 145 1.08 -9.34 -3.44
CA PRO A 145 1.73 -10.54 -3.94
C PRO A 145 2.66 -10.22 -5.12
N HIS A 146 3.76 -10.96 -5.21
CA HIS A 146 4.75 -10.82 -6.28
C HIS A 146 5.18 -12.19 -6.80
N SER A 147 6.10 -12.20 -7.77
CA SER A 147 6.61 -13.44 -8.38
C SER A 147 5.49 -14.32 -8.94
N LEU A 148 4.48 -13.71 -9.57
CA LEU A 148 3.42 -14.44 -10.26
C LEU A 148 4.06 -15.27 -11.38
N GLN A 149 3.81 -16.57 -11.36
CA GLN A 149 4.35 -17.49 -12.35
C GLN A 149 3.33 -18.54 -12.74
N VAL A 150 3.38 -18.95 -14.00
CA VAL A 150 2.58 -20.05 -14.53
C VAL A 150 3.34 -21.34 -14.28
N VAL A 151 2.74 -22.25 -13.53
CA VAL A 151 3.35 -23.53 -13.16
C VAL A 151 3.03 -24.60 -14.19
N HIS A 152 1.79 -24.61 -14.69
CA HIS A 152 1.30 -25.62 -15.61
C HIS A 152 0.20 -25.04 -16.49
N VAL A 153 0.21 -25.37 -17.78
CA VAL A 153 -0.81 -24.96 -18.75
C VAL A 153 -1.28 -26.18 -19.51
N GLU A 154 -2.59 -26.30 -19.61
CA GLU A 154 -3.29 -27.27 -20.46
C GLU A 154 -4.22 -26.52 -21.40
N THR A 155 -4.91 -27.25 -22.29
CA THR A 155 -5.81 -26.64 -23.28
C THR A 155 -6.93 -25.80 -22.65
N HIS A 156 -7.43 -26.15 -21.47
CA HIS A 156 -8.52 -25.41 -20.81
C HIS A 156 -8.21 -25.08 -19.35
N ARG A 157 -6.95 -25.26 -18.92
CA ARG A 157 -6.55 -25.09 -17.52
C ARG A 157 -5.23 -24.35 -17.40
N CYS A 158 -5.10 -23.53 -16.37
CA CYS A 158 -3.85 -22.81 -16.07
C CYS A 158 -3.63 -22.73 -14.56
N ASN A 159 -2.49 -23.25 -14.12
CA ASN A 159 -2.07 -23.16 -12.72
C ASN A 159 -1.11 -21.99 -12.55
N ILE A 160 -1.45 -21.10 -11.63
CA ILE A 160 -0.68 -19.90 -11.32
C ILE A 160 -0.30 -19.95 -9.84
N THR A 161 0.93 -19.56 -9.51
CA THR A 161 1.38 -19.37 -8.13
C THR A 161 1.99 -17.99 -7.97
N TRP A 162 2.01 -17.51 -6.72
CA TRP A 162 2.59 -16.24 -6.33
C TRP A 162 3.29 -16.39 -4.99
N THR A 163 3.95 -15.33 -4.53
CA THR A 163 4.56 -15.27 -3.21
C THR A 163 4.12 -14.00 -2.51
N VAL A 164 3.97 -14.06 -1.19
CA VAL A 164 3.79 -12.87 -0.34
C VAL A 164 4.99 -12.71 0.58
N SER A 165 5.55 -11.51 0.61
CA SER A 165 6.64 -11.17 1.54
C SER A 165 6.12 -10.37 2.73
N GLN A 166 6.93 -10.35 3.80
CA GLN A 166 6.72 -9.49 4.96
C GLN A 166 5.40 -9.74 5.72
N VAL A 167 4.89 -10.97 5.73
CA VAL A 167 3.77 -11.38 6.58
C VAL A 167 4.29 -11.76 7.97
N SER A 168 3.65 -11.24 9.02
CA SER A 168 3.92 -11.67 10.39
C SER A 168 3.39 -13.06 10.68
N HIS A 169 4.15 -13.82 11.46
CA HIS A 169 3.73 -15.14 11.94
C HIS A 169 2.43 -15.09 12.74
N TYR A 170 2.07 -13.94 13.35
CA TYR A 170 0.83 -13.77 14.11
C TYR A 170 -0.44 -13.80 13.27
N ILE A 171 -0.37 -13.46 11.98
CA ILE A 171 -1.53 -13.40 11.08
C ILE A 171 -1.40 -14.38 9.92
N GLN A 172 -0.36 -15.21 9.90
CA GLN A 172 0.00 -16.03 8.75
C GLN A 172 -1.12 -17.03 8.39
N THR A 173 -1.87 -17.54 9.36
CA THR A 173 -2.99 -18.45 9.15
C THR A 173 -4.26 -17.75 8.66
N ASP A 174 -4.35 -16.44 8.86
CA ASP A 174 -5.56 -15.65 8.63
C ASP A 174 -5.50 -14.87 7.30
N VAL A 175 -4.40 -14.99 6.56
CA VAL A 175 -4.25 -14.38 5.24
C VAL A 175 -5.17 -15.06 4.23
N GLN A 176 -5.94 -14.24 3.52
CA GLN A 176 -6.81 -14.64 2.43
C GLN A 176 -6.43 -13.87 1.16
N PHE A 177 -6.82 -14.40 0.00
CA PHE A 177 -6.51 -13.81 -1.29
C PHE A 177 -7.76 -13.58 -2.13
N GLU A 178 -7.69 -12.58 -2.98
CA GLU A 178 -8.63 -12.37 -4.07
C GLU A 178 -7.87 -12.33 -5.39
N ALA A 179 -8.38 -13.02 -6.39
CA ALA A 179 -7.87 -13.01 -7.74
C ALA A 179 -8.98 -12.57 -8.72
N ARG A 180 -8.58 -12.07 -9.88
CA ARG A 180 -9.48 -11.79 -11.00
C ARG A 180 -8.89 -12.36 -12.27
N LEU A 181 -9.75 -12.91 -13.11
CA LEU A 181 -9.40 -13.36 -14.46
C LEU A 181 -10.08 -12.43 -15.45
N ARG A 182 -9.30 -11.85 -16.36
CA ARG A 182 -9.80 -10.96 -17.42
C ARG A 182 -9.53 -11.58 -18.78
N TYR A 183 -10.58 -11.74 -19.57
CA TYR A 183 -10.47 -12.09 -20.99
C TYR A 183 -10.10 -10.85 -21.82
N ALA A 184 -9.51 -11.05 -23.00
CA ALA A 184 -8.94 -9.95 -23.79
C ALA A 184 -9.97 -8.85 -24.14
N ASP A 185 -11.23 -9.24 -24.31
CA ASP A 185 -12.39 -8.44 -24.68
C ASP A 185 -13.14 -7.78 -23.49
N HIS A 186 -12.76 -8.09 -22.25
CA HIS A 186 -13.43 -7.59 -21.04
C HIS A 186 -12.58 -6.55 -20.27
N SER A 187 -13.25 -5.71 -19.50
CA SER A 187 -12.64 -4.78 -18.53
C SER A 187 -12.24 -5.49 -17.24
N TRP A 188 -11.42 -4.87 -16.38
CA TRP A 188 -11.08 -5.42 -15.06
C TRP A 188 -12.19 -5.22 -14.04
N GLU A 189 -13.06 -4.24 -14.28
CA GLU A 189 -14.20 -3.87 -13.47
C GLU A 189 -15.30 -4.94 -13.56
N ASP A 190 -15.45 -5.56 -14.74
CA ASP A 190 -16.43 -6.62 -15.00
C ASP A 190 -15.92 -8.02 -14.65
N ALA A 191 -14.62 -8.16 -14.37
CA ALA A 191 -13.99 -9.45 -14.08
C ALA A 191 -14.42 -9.98 -12.69
N PRO A 192 -14.94 -11.22 -12.59
CA PRO A 192 -15.42 -11.78 -11.33
C PRO A 192 -14.28 -11.96 -10.32
N LEU A 193 -14.60 -11.72 -9.04
CA LEU A 193 -13.70 -11.92 -7.92
C LEU A 193 -13.68 -13.40 -7.50
N LEU A 194 -12.49 -14.00 -7.55
CA LEU A 194 -12.21 -15.34 -7.07
C LEU A 194 -11.63 -15.24 -5.65
N THR A 195 -12.39 -15.66 -4.65
CA THR A 195 -11.98 -15.56 -3.24
C THR A 195 -11.33 -16.86 -2.75
N LEU A 196 -10.12 -16.76 -2.23
CA LEU A 196 -9.37 -17.84 -1.59
C LEU A 196 -9.32 -17.57 -0.09
N ARG A 197 -10.14 -18.29 0.69
CA ARG A 197 -10.32 -18.06 2.14
C ARG A 197 -9.22 -18.67 3.01
N GLN A 198 -8.14 -19.12 2.41
CA GLN A 198 -7.00 -19.73 3.07
C GLN A 198 -5.73 -19.05 2.58
N ASN A 199 -4.62 -19.22 3.31
CA ASN A 199 -3.30 -18.79 2.86
C ASN A 199 -2.76 -19.71 1.76
N GLN A 200 -3.50 -19.78 0.65
CA GLN A 200 -3.21 -20.55 -0.54
C GLN A 200 -2.54 -19.61 -1.55
N GLN A 201 -1.27 -19.85 -1.86
CA GLN A 201 -0.47 -19.00 -2.76
C GLN A 201 -0.44 -19.54 -4.20
N TRP A 202 -1.55 -20.13 -4.63
CA TRP A 202 -1.74 -20.66 -5.97
C TRP A 202 -3.23 -20.73 -6.31
N ILE A 203 -3.54 -20.77 -7.60
CA ILE A 203 -4.90 -20.99 -8.12
C ILE A 203 -4.83 -21.85 -9.39
N SER A 204 -5.77 -22.77 -9.52
CA SER A 204 -6.07 -23.49 -10.77
C SER A 204 -7.23 -22.79 -11.43
N LEU A 205 -7.00 -22.22 -12.60
CA LEU A 205 -8.05 -21.65 -13.44
C LEU A 205 -8.53 -22.74 -14.39
N ASP A 206 -9.82 -23.03 -14.37
CA ASP A 206 -10.47 -24.04 -15.21
C ASP A 206 -11.43 -23.36 -16.22
N ASN A 207 -11.90 -24.12 -17.21
CA ASN A 207 -12.82 -23.64 -18.27
C ASN A 207 -12.27 -22.46 -19.07
N LEU A 208 -10.95 -22.42 -19.28
CA LEU A 208 -10.30 -21.42 -20.14
C LEU A 208 -10.56 -21.75 -21.61
N ALA A 209 -10.59 -20.71 -22.45
CA ALA A 209 -10.58 -20.90 -23.90
C ALA A 209 -9.21 -21.48 -24.35
N PRO A 210 -9.19 -22.37 -25.36
CA PRO A 210 -7.96 -22.93 -25.95
C PRO A 210 -6.96 -21.90 -26.48
#